data_AF-A0AAW6HQV3-F1
#
_entry.id   AF-A0AAW6HQV3-F1
#
_cell.length_a   1.000
_cell.length_b   1.000
_cell.length_c   1.000
_cell.angle_alpha   90.00
_cell.angle_beta   90.00
_cell.angle_gamma   90.00
#
_symmetry.space_group_name_H-M   'P 1'
#
loop_
_entity.id
_entity.type
_entity.pdbx_description
1 polymer ?
#
loop_
_entity_poly.entity_id
_entity_poly.type
_entity_poly.pdbx_seq_one_letter_code
_entity_poly.pdbx_strand_id
1 'polypeptide(L)'
;MLMAHRIALDPNNVQATHLSRVAGVARFAYNWALAEWRHQYEACTLDSALPKPSQHSLRRQLNAIKREQFPWMGEVTKNAPQMAIIQLGQAFQNFFAGRAKYPKFRKKGAHDRFTLTNDQFDLDVSRIRIPRLGWVRMRETLRFAGRIMSATVSRVAARWFVSITVDVPDPSHLPQAENQGVVGVDLGVLALATLSTGETICGPRPHRALLGRVRRLSRSVSRKVKDSANRHKATLAHLHARIAAIRLDALHKLTSDLTRRFHTIGIENLNVKGMVKNRHLARSIADMGFFEFRRQLEYKAAMRGGQVVVADRFFASSKMCSTCGHTLNELPP
;
A
#
# COMPACT_ATOMS: atom_id res chain seq x y z
N MET A 1 8.11 8.53 15.26
CA MET A 1 7.06 8.37 14.23
C MET A 1 7.45 7.24 13.30
N LEU A 2 6.55 6.28 13.07
CA LEU A 2 6.83 5.16 12.16
C LEU A 2 6.72 5.61 10.70
N MET A 3 7.84 5.56 10.00
CA MET A 3 7.97 5.88 8.58
C MET A 3 8.32 4.63 7.79
N ALA A 4 7.83 4.54 6.55
CA ALA A 4 8.16 3.44 5.65
C ALA A 4 8.80 3.97 4.37
N HIS A 5 10.02 3.55 4.08
CA HIS A 5 10.68 3.84 2.83
C HIS A 5 10.59 2.63 1.90
N ARG A 6 9.84 2.78 0.80
CA ARG A 6 9.69 1.76 -0.23
C ARG A 6 10.73 1.95 -1.34
N ILE A 7 11.66 1.03 -1.46
CA ILE A 7 12.77 1.03 -2.42
C ILE A 7 12.61 -0.12 -3.40
N ALA A 8 12.88 0.12 -4.69
CA ALA A 8 12.97 -0.94 -5.68
C ALA A 8 14.25 -1.77 -5.47
N LEU A 9 14.13 -3.10 -5.50
CA LEU A 9 15.27 -3.99 -5.49
C LEU A 9 15.78 -4.22 -6.92
N ASP A 10 17.06 -4.52 -7.04
CA ASP A 10 17.73 -4.90 -8.29
C ASP A 10 18.35 -6.31 -8.17
N PRO A 11 17.51 -7.36 -8.01
CA PRO A 11 18.00 -8.72 -7.86
C PRO A 11 18.43 -9.33 -9.19
N ASN A 12 19.49 -10.15 -9.16
CA ASN A 12 19.80 -11.04 -10.29
C ASN A 12 18.78 -12.21 -10.38
N ASN A 13 18.88 -13.06 -11.40
CA ASN A 13 17.93 -14.16 -11.62
C ASN A 13 17.87 -15.17 -10.46
N VAL A 14 19.03 -15.49 -9.87
CA VAL A 14 19.11 -16.39 -8.70
C VAL A 14 18.39 -15.76 -7.51
N GLN A 15 18.65 -14.48 -7.26
CA GLN A 15 18.02 -13.74 -6.17
C GLN A 15 16.52 -13.58 -6.36
N ALA A 16 16.06 -13.22 -7.56
CA ALA A 16 14.64 -13.09 -7.87
C ALA A 16 13.88 -14.43 -7.72
N THR A 17 14.55 -15.54 -8.06
CA THR A 17 14.02 -16.90 -7.86
C THR A 17 13.91 -17.22 -6.39
N HIS A 18 14.95 -16.94 -5.60
CA HIS A 18 14.93 -17.13 -4.16
C HIS A 18 13.85 -16.27 -3.49
N LEU A 19 13.74 -14.98 -3.81
CA LEU A 19 12.66 -14.11 -3.30
C LEU A 19 11.26 -14.67 -3.59
N SER A 20 11.08 -15.28 -4.77
CA SER A 20 9.83 -15.95 -5.15
C SER A 20 9.57 -17.20 -4.30
N ARG A 21 10.62 -17.98 -3.96
CA ARG A 21 10.52 -19.11 -3.03
C ARG A 21 10.12 -18.65 -1.63
N VAL A 22 10.79 -17.63 -1.10
CA VAL A 22 10.48 -17.05 0.23
C VAL A 22 9.03 -16.56 0.32
N ALA A 23 8.57 -15.79 -0.68
CA ALA A 23 7.17 -15.37 -0.74
C ALA A 23 6.20 -16.56 -0.90
N GLY A 24 6.61 -17.61 -1.59
CA GLY A 24 5.89 -18.88 -1.69
C GLY A 24 5.71 -19.57 -0.34
N VAL A 25 6.77 -19.64 0.47
CA VAL A 25 6.73 -20.18 1.84
C VAL A 25 5.81 -19.35 2.73
N ALA A 26 5.93 -18.02 2.67
CA ALA A 26 5.04 -17.13 3.43
C ALA A 26 3.57 -17.29 3.02
N ARG A 27 3.29 -17.46 1.72
CA ARG A 27 1.94 -17.75 1.22
C ARG A 27 1.43 -19.08 1.77
N PHE A 28 2.24 -20.14 1.69
CA PHE A 28 1.88 -21.47 2.18
C PHE A 28 1.57 -21.41 3.67
N ALA A 29 2.45 -20.87 4.49
CA ALA A 29 2.26 -20.81 5.94
C ALA A 29 1.00 -20.03 6.34
N TYR A 30 0.70 -18.91 5.67
CA TYR A 30 -0.55 -18.19 5.88
C TYR A 30 -1.77 -19.05 5.53
N ASN A 31 -1.73 -19.75 4.40
CA ASN A 31 -2.85 -20.56 3.94
C ASN A 31 -3.04 -21.81 4.81
N TRP A 32 -1.97 -22.51 5.15
CA TRP A 32 -1.98 -23.62 6.09
C TRP A 32 -2.60 -23.18 7.43
N ALA A 33 -2.14 -22.06 7.99
CA ALA A 33 -2.67 -21.56 9.25
C ALA A 33 -4.13 -21.10 9.15
N LEU A 34 -4.59 -20.57 8.02
CA LEU A 34 -6.00 -20.23 7.81
C LEU A 34 -6.89 -21.48 7.68
N ALA A 35 -6.39 -22.54 7.05
CA ALA A 35 -7.10 -23.82 6.98
C ALA A 35 -7.23 -24.43 8.39
N GLU A 36 -6.12 -24.48 9.12
CA GLU A 36 -6.09 -25.01 10.49
C GLU A 36 -6.92 -24.16 11.47
N TRP A 37 -6.92 -22.83 11.31
CA TRP A 37 -7.81 -21.95 12.06
C TRP A 37 -9.28 -22.33 11.87
N ARG A 38 -9.71 -22.61 10.63
CA ARG A 38 -11.09 -23.02 10.33
C ARG A 38 -11.43 -24.35 10.98
N HIS A 39 -10.54 -25.33 10.84
CA HIS A 39 -10.70 -26.64 11.46
C HIS A 39 -10.83 -26.55 12.99
N GLN A 40 -9.93 -25.82 13.66
CA GLN A 40 -9.99 -25.61 15.11
C GLN A 40 -11.23 -24.82 15.54
N TYR A 41 -11.67 -23.86 14.73
CA TYR A 41 -12.89 -23.10 15.01
C TYR A 41 -14.15 -23.95 14.89
N GLU A 42 -14.24 -24.79 13.86
CA GLU A 42 -15.34 -25.73 13.68
C GLU A 42 -15.38 -26.72 14.85
N ALA A 43 -14.22 -27.28 15.23
CA ALA A 43 -14.11 -28.18 16.37
C ALA A 43 -14.55 -27.52 17.69
N CYS A 44 -14.08 -26.30 17.99
CA CYS A 44 -14.49 -25.62 19.23
C CYS A 44 -15.94 -25.12 19.21
N THR A 45 -16.58 -25.06 18.03
CA THR A 45 -18.01 -24.76 17.91
C THR A 45 -18.85 -25.99 18.25
N LEU A 46 -18.33 -27.20 18.01
CA LEU A 46 -18.97 -28.46 18.39
C LEU A 46 -18.71 -28.83 19.85
N ASP A 47 -17.49 -28.61 20.33
CA ASP A 47 -17.06 -28.85 21.71
C ASP A 47 -16.44 -27.60 22.32
N SER A 48 -17.19 -26.95 23.22
CA SER A 48 -16.76 -25.71 23.89
C SER A 48 -15.61 -25.90 24.88
N ALA A 49 -15.24 -27.16 25.22
CA ALA A 49 -14.06 -27.44 26.03
C ALA A 49 -12.75 -27.24 25.24
N LEU A 50 -12.80 -27.28 23.91
CA LEU A 50 -11.63 -27.08 23.06
C LEU A 50 -11.21 -25.60 23.00
N PRO A 51 -9.90 -25.33 23.02
CA PRO A 51 -9.40 -23.96 22.98
C PRO A 51 -9.68 -23.30 21.62
N LYS A 52 -10.04 -22.02 21.65
CA LYS A 52 -10.20 -21.21 20.44
C LYS A 52 -8.88 -21.10 19.67
N PRO A 53 -8.91 -21.06 18.33
CA PRO A 53 -7.71 -20.89 17.53
C PRO A 53 -7.00 -19.57 17.84
N SER A 54 -5.67 -19.60 17.84
CA SER A 54 -4.83 -18.42 18.02
C SER A 54 -3.63 -18.47 17.10
N GLN A 55 -3.09 -17.32 16.67
CA GLN A 55 -1.89 -17.36 15.83
C GLN A 55 -0.68 -17.96 16.58
N HIS A 56 -0.67 -17.86 17.91
CA HIS A 56 0.38 -18.43 18.74
C HIS A 56 0.37 -19.96 18.74
N SER A 57 -0.80 -20.58 18.93
CA SER A 57 -0.95 -22.05 18.86
C SER A 57 -0.59 -22.58 17.47
N LEU A 58 -1.10 -21.96 16.41
CA LEU A 58 -0.82 -22.34 15.02
C LEU A 58 0.67 -22.25 14.68
N ARG A 59 1.36 -21.23 15.17
CA ARG A 59 2.82 -21.11 14.99
C ARG A 59 3.57 -22.24 15.70
N ARG A 60 3.16 -22.63 16.91
CA ARG A 60 3.75 -23.77 17.63
C ARG A 60 3.52 -25.08 16.87
N GLN A 61 2.30 -25.32 16.41
CA GLN A 61 1.94 -26.51 15.63
C GLN A 61 2.76 -26.60 14.34
N LEU A 62 2.80 -25.52 13.53
CA LEU A 62 3.62 -25.53 12.30
C LEU A 62 5.10 -25.76 12.62
N ASN A 63 5.62 -25.17 13.69
CA ASN A 63 7.01 -25.36 14.08
C ASN A 63 7.33 -26.81 14.48
N ALA A 64 6.39 -27.54 15.06
CA ALA A 64 6.55 -28.95 15.42
C ALA A 64 6.63 -29.83 14.16
N ILE A 65 5.75 -29.61 13.19
CA ILE A 65 5.64 -30.49 12.01
C ILE A 65 6.54 -30.08 10.83
N LYS A 66 6.99 -28.81 10.76
CA LYS A 66 7.64 -28.28 9.54
C LYS A 66 8.94 -28.98 9.15
N ARG A 67 9.69 -29.55 10.10
CA ARG A 67 10.95 -30.23 9.78
C ARG A 67 10.70 -31.54 9.03
N GLU A 68 9.68 -32.27 9.46
CA GLU A 68 9.31 -33.57 8.91
C GLU A 68 8.43 -33.42 7.66
N GLN A 69 7.35 -32.64 7.76
CA GLN A 69 6.35 -32.53 6.68
C GLN A 69 6.72 -31.48 5.62
N PHE A 70 7.48 -30.44 5.99
CA PHE A 70 7.77 -29.30 5.11
C PHE A 70 9.26 -28.88 5.13
N PRO A 71 10.21 -29.82 4.89
CA PRO A 71 11.64 -29.57 5.07
C PRO A 71 12.18 -28.38 4.26
N TRP A 72 11.60 -28.13 3.08
CA TRP A 72 11.91 -26.99 2.21
C TRP A 72 11.69 -25.61 2.87
N MET A 73 10.96 -25.51 3.99
CA MET A 73 10.88 -24.27 4.76
C MET A 73 12.22 -23.86 5.38
N GLY A 74 13.15 -24.80 5.58
CA GLY A 74 14.49 -24.54 6.11
C GLY A 74 15.43 -23.83 5.12
N GLU A 75 15.09 -23.86 3.83
CA GLU A 75 15.89 -23.21 2.76
C GLU A 75 15.77 -21.69 2.74
N VAL A 76 14.74 -21.14 3.41
CA VAL A 76 14.42 -19.70 3.42
C VAL A 76 14.56 -19.11 4.82
N THR A 77 14.46 -17.79 4.92
CA THR A 77 14.39 -17.09 6.21
C THR A 77 13.24 -17.63 7.09
N LYS A 78 13.53 -17.87 8.38
CA LYS A 78 12.53 -18.29 9.38
C LYS A 78 11.36 -17.31 9.50
N ASN A 79 11.58 -16.04 9.15
CA ASN A 79 10.58 -14.99 9.22
C ASN A 79 9.46 -15.16 8.18
N ALA A 80 9.72 -15.85 7.06
CA ALA A 80 8.72 -16.03 6.02
C ALA A 80 7.47 -16.76 6.54
N PRO A 81 7.56 -17.96 7.14
CA PRO A 81 6.40 -18.61 7.74
C PRO A 81 5.93 -17.91 9.03
N GLN A 82 6.86 -17.44 9.89
CA GLN A 82 6.51 -16.82 11.17
C GLN A 82 5.67 -15.55 11.02
N MET A 83 6.13 -14.60 10.20
CA MET A 83 5.43 -13.34 9.99
C MET A 83 4.13 -13.53 9.21
N ALA A 84 4.06 -14.55 8.35
CA ALA A 84 2.82 -14.89 7.66
C ALA A 84 1.70 -15.28 8.63
N ILE A 85 2.00 -16.12 9.64
CA ILE A 85 1.03 -16.51 10.67
C ILE A 85 0.67 -15.34 11.59
N ILE A 86 1.65 -14.50 11.97
CA ILE A 86 1.37 -13.28 12.75
C ILE A 86 0.41 -12.34 11.99
N GLN A 87 0.63 -12.16 10.68
CA GLN A 87 -0.27 -11.37 9.84
C GLN A 87 -1.67 -11.97 9.74
N LEU A 88 -1.83 -13.30 9.82
CA LEU A 88 -3.14 -13.94 9.90
C LEU A 88 -3.84 -13.59 11.22
N GLY A 89 -3.13 -13.66 12.35
CA GLY A 89 -3.64 -13.22 13.65
C GLY A 89 -4.14 -11.78 13.62
N GLN A 90 -3.33 -10.86 13.06
CA GLN A 90 -3.75 -9.46 12.88
C GLN A 90 -4.97 -9.31 11.96
N ALA A 91 -5.09 -10.14 10.92
CA ALA A 91 -6.25 -10.11 10.03
C ALA A 91 -7.53 -10.52 10.77
N PHE A 92 -7.47 -11.52 11.65
CA PHE A 92 -8.59 -11.90 12.51
C PHE A 92 -8.90 -10.84 13.55
N GLN A 93 -7.90 -10.24 14.21
CA GLN A 93 -8.12 -9.10 15.12
C GLN A 93 -8.88 -7.95 14.43
N ASN A 94 -8.48 -7.60 13.21
CA ASN A 94 -9.15 -6.57 12.43
C ASN A 94 -10.56 -6.98 12.00
N PHE A 95 -10.79 -8.26 11.72
CA PHE A 95 -12.12 -8.80 11.40
C PHE A 95 -13.06 -8.70 12.61
N PHE A 96 -12.63 -9.17 13.78
CA PHE A 96 -13.42 -9.10 15.02
C PHE A 96 -13.67 -7.65 15.46
N ALA A 97 -12.74 -6.73 15.21
CA ALA A 97 -12.93 -5.30 15.45
C ALA A 97 -13.82 -4.60 14.39
N GLY A 98 -14.41 -5.33 13.43
CA GLY A 98 -15.26 -4.76 12.38
C GLY A 98 -14.52 -3.90 11.33
N ARG A 99 -13.18 -3.87 11.37
CA ARG A 99 -12.34 -3.04 10.48
C ARG A 99 -12.03 -3.72 9.14
N ALA A 100 -12.15 -5.05 9.09
CA ALA A 100 -11.86 -5.86 7.91
C ALA A 100 -12.89 -6.97 7.71
N LYS A 101 -12.94 -7.52 6.50
CA LYS A 101 -13.71 -8.74 6.21
C LYS A 101 -12.93 -9.98 6.63
N TYR A 102 -13.64 -11.12 6.68
CA TYR A 102 -13.04 -12.41 7.01
C TYR A 102 -11.79 -12.72 6.16
N PRO A 103 -10.69 -13.20 6.76
CA PRO A 103 -9.45 -13.50 6.04
C PRO A 103 -9.64 -14.51 4.90
N LYS A 104 -8.96 -14.26 3.76
CA LYS A 104 -9.01 -15.14 2.58
C LYS A 104 -7.64 -15.77 2.30
N PHE A 105 -7.64 -16.94 1.69
CA PHE A 105 -6.42 -17.58 1.19
C PHE A 105 -5.67 -16.64 0.24
N ARG A 106 -4.35 -16.57 0.42
CA ARG A 106 -3.42 -15.85 -0.45
C ARG A 106 -3.22 -16.64 -1.74
N LYS A 107 -3.11 -15.93 -2.86
CA LYS A 107 -2.91 -16.50 -4.21
C LYS A 107 -1.50 -16.24 -4.71
N LYS A 108 -0.93 -17.20 -5.46
CA LYS A 108 0.39 -17.03 -6.11
C LYS A 108 0.32 -15.90 -7.14
N GLY A 109 1.34 -15.04 -7.16
CA GLY A 109 1.39 -13.91 -8.10
C GLY A 109 0.48 -12.74 -7.73
N ALA A 110 -0.28 -12.84 -6.64
CA ALA A 110 -1.13 -11.78 -6.12
C ALA A 110 -0.61 -11.35 -4.74
N HIS A 111 -0.01 -10.17 -4.67
CA HIS A 111 0.59 -9.63 -3.44
C HIS A 111 1.64 -10.55 -2.82
N ASP A 112 2.49 -11.18 -3.64
CA ASP A 112 3.63 -11.96 -3.18
C ASP A 112 4.51 -11.08 -2.28
N ARG A 113 4.64 -11.46 -1.01
CA ARG A 113 5.35 -10.70 0.01
C ARG A 113 5.82 -11.56 1.17
N PHE A 114 6.85 -11.10 1.86
CA PHE A 114 7.29 -11.59 3.15
C PHE A 114 7.88 -10.44 3.97
N THR A 115 7.91 -10.58 5.29
CA THR A 115 8.41 -9.55 6.20
C THR A 115 9.57 -10.11 7.01
N LEU A 116 10.60 -9.30 7.20
CA LEU A 116 11.74 -9.54 8.05
C LEU A 116 11.63 -8.63 9.27
N THR A 117 11.80 -9.20 10.47
CA THR A 117 12.00 -8.48 11.72
C THR A 117 13.36 -7.79 11.73
N ASN A 118 13.51 -6.72 12.51
CA ASN A 118 14.72 -5.89 12.58
C ASN A 118 16.01 -6.66 12.91
N ASP A 119 15.93 -7.76 13.65
CA ASP A 119 17.07 -8.60 14.05
C ASP A 119 17.54 -9.60 12.97
N GLN A 120 16.86 -9.64 11.82
CA GLN A 120 17.06 -10.67 10.80
C GLN A 120 17.57 -10.12 9.46
N PHE A 121 17.91 -8.84 9.36
CA PHE A 121 18.51 -8.28 8.15
C PHE A 121 19.43 -7.11 8.48
N ASP A 122 20.36 -6.86 7.57
CA ASP A 122 21.31 -5.75 7.66
C ASP A 122 21.14 -4.84 6.45
N LEU A 123 21.46 -3.57 6.62
CA LEU A 123 21.50 -2.58 5.55
C LEU A 123 22.92 -2.08 5.38
N ASP A 124 23.33 -1.92 4.12
CA ASP A 124 24.62 -1.36 3.76
C ASP A 124 24.45 -0.44 2.55
N VAL A 125 24.53 0.87 2.76
CA VAL A 125 24.37 1.93 1.75
C VAL A 125 23.10 1.72 0.89
N SER A 126 23.24 1.00 -0.21
CA SER A 126 22.20 0.67 -1.19
C SER A 126 22.00 -0.84 -1.34
N ARG A 127 22.19 -1.62 -0.28
CA ARG A 127 21.99 -3.08 -0.25
C ARG A 127 21.29 -3.53 1.03
N ILE A 128 20.53 -4.61 0.94
CA ILE A 128 19.91 -5.29 2.08
C ILE A 128 20.39 -6.75 2.13
N ARG A 129 20.82 -7.21 3.30
CA ARG A 129 21.18 -8.62 3.53
C ARG A 129 19.95 -9.40 3.95
N ILE A 130 19.58 -10.40 3.16
CA ILE A 130 18.44 -11.28 3.46
C ILE A 130 18.99 -12.66 3.88
N PRO A 131 18.53 -13.25 5.01
CA PRO A 131 18.99 -14.57 5.44
C PRO A 131 18.75 -15.64 4.38
N ARG A 132 19.71 -16.56 4.23
CA ARG A 132 19.73 -17.63 3.19
C ARG A 132 19.81 -17.12 1.74
N LEU A 133 19.95 -15.81 1.52
CA LEU A 133 20.08 -15.19 0.20
C LEU A 133 21.36 -14.37 0.05
N GLY A 134 21.75 -13.62 1.08
CA GLY A 134 22.87 -12.68 1.05
C GLY A 134 22.45 -11.26 0.66
N TRP A 135 23.39 -10.48 0.15
CA TRP A 135 23.19 -9.07 -0.20
C TRP A 135 22.43 -8.89 -1.51
N VAL A 136 21.37 -8.08 -1.47
CA VAL A 136 20.57 -7.70 -2.64
C VAL A 136 20.65 -6.18 -2.82
N ARG A 137 20.94 -5.74 -4.05
CA ARG A 137 21.02 -4.30 -4.36
C ARG A 137 19.63 -3.65 -4.27
N MET A 138 19.62 -2.44 -3.75
CA MET A 138 18.52 -1.50 -3.68
C MET A 138 18.83 -0.35 -4.65
N ARG A 139 17.80 0.22 -5.26
CA ARG A 139 17.97 1.33 -6.22
C ARG A 139 18.18 2.69 -5.56
N GLU A 140 17.88 2.79 -4.26
CA GLU A 140 18.03 3.99 -3.44
C GLU A 140 18.66 3.57 -2.12
N THR A 141 19.35 4.51 -1.47
CA THR A 141 19.76 4.38 -0.07
C THR A 141 18.55 4.63 0.85
N LEU A 142 18.61 4.16 2.10
CA LEU A 142 17.55 4.45 3.07
C LEU A 142 17.52 5.96 3.37
N ARG A 143 16.38 6.64 3.11
CA ARG A 143 16.27 8.10 3.31
C ARG A 143 16.14 8.50 4.78
N PHE A 144 15.64 7.60 5.63
CA PHE A 144 15.30 7.92 7.01
C PHE A 144 16.38 7.42 7.97
N ALA A 145 16.84 8.32 8.84
CA ALA A 145 17.64 7.97 10.00
C ALA A 145 16.70 7.63 11.18
N GLY A 146 17.02 6.59 11.94
CA GLY A 146 16.22 6.15 13.08
C GLY A 146 16.35 4.66 13.34
N ARG A 147 15.52 4.14 14.27
CA ARG A 147 15.54 2.73 14.64
C ARG A 147 14.83 1.90 13.57
N ILE A 148 15.54 0.97 12.95
CA ILE A 148 14.94 0.04 11.99
C ILE A 148 14.01 -0.93 12.73
N MET A 149 12.76 -1.04 12.26
CA MET A 149 11.71 -1.84 12.87
C MET A 149 11.44 -3.14 12.10
N SER A 150 11.34 -3.05 10.77
CA SER A 150 11.13 -4.22 9.91
C SER A 150 11.43 -3.92 8.45
N ALA A 151 11.58 -4.96 7.63
CA ALA A 151 11.65 -4.84 6.17
C ALA A 151 10.62 -5.78 5.54
N THR A 152 9.69 -5.24 4.77
CA THR A 152 8.73 -6.05 3.99
C THR A 152 9.13 -6.08 2.53
N VAL A 153 9.54 -7.25 2.03
CA VAL A 153 9.83 -7.47 0.62
C VAL A 153 8.54 -7.87 -0.09
N SER A 154 8.22 -7.21 -1.19
CA SER A 154 6.99 -7.44 -1.95
C SER A 154 7.21 -7.30 -3.44
N ARG A 155 6.38 -8.00 -4.23
CA ARG A 155 6.42 -7.96 -5.68
C ARG A 155 5.22 -7.19 -6.22
N VAL A 156 5.49 -6.24 -7.13
CA VAL A 156 4.46 -5.61 -7.96
C VAL A 156 4.82 -5.88 -9.41
N ALA A 157 3.93 -6.56 -10.12
CA ALA A 157 4.19 -7.03 -11.47
C ALA A 157 5.48 -7.88 -11.53
N ALA A 158 6.50 -7.47 -12.28
CA ALA A 158 7.79 -8.15 -12.35
C ALA A 158 8.86 -7.56 -11.40
N ARG A 159 8.58 -6.45 -10.70
CA ARG A 159 9.58 -5.74 -9.89
C ARG A 159 9.41 -6.04 -8.41
N TRP A 160 10.53 -6.34 -7.75
CA TRP A 160 10.62 -6.49 -6.31
C TRP A 160 10.90 -5.16 -5.64
N PHE A 161 10.32 -4.96 -4.47
CA PHE A 161 10.50 -3.79 -3.62
C PHE A 161 10.74 -4.25 -2.19
N VAL A 162 11.53 -3.49 -1.45
CA VAL A 162 11.63 -3.58 0.00
C VAL A 162 11.02 -2.33 0.61
N SER A 163 10.12 -2.49 1.58
CA SER A 163 9.58 -1.42 2.40
C SER A 163 10.22 -1.51 3.78
N ILE A 164 11.14 -0.59 4.08
CA ILE A 164 11.86 -0.54 5.35
C ILE A 164 11.09 0.40 6.28
N THR A 165 10.59 -0.14 7.39
CA THR A 165 9.93 0.64 8.44
C THR A 165 10.96 1.09 9.44
N VAL A 166 11.00 2.40 9.70
CA VAL A 166 11.93 3.08 10.60
C VAL A 166 11.12 3.87 11.61
N ASP A 167 11.44 3.74 12.89
CA ASP A 167 10.97 4.67 13.90
C ASP A 167 11.90 5.89 13.94
N VAL A 168 11.38 7.01 13.48
CA VAL A 168 12.08 8.29 13.37
C VAL A 168 11.78 9.10 14.62
N PRO A 169 12.77 9.41 15.48
CA PRO A 169 12.55 10.14 16.73
C PRO A 169 11.97 11.53 16.49
N ASP A 170 12.50 12.24 15.49
CA ASP A 170 12.05 13.56 15.10
C ASP A 170 11.45 13.54 13.67
N PRO A 171 10.13 13.65 13.52
CA PRO A 171 9.50 13.69 12.20
C PRO A 171 9.85 14.97 11.42
N SER A 172 10.31 16.04 12.10
CA SER A 172 10.57 17.38 11.55
C SER A 172 11.96 17.56 10.92
N HIS A 173 12.54 16.50 10.35
CA HIS A 173 13.84 16.60 9.67
C HIS A 173 13.77 17.31 8.31
N LEU A 174 12.58 17.65 7.81
CA LEU A 174 12.44 18.49 6.62
C LEU A 174 12.43 19.97 7.02
N PRO A 175 12.95 20.88 6.18
CA PRO A 175 12.81 22.30 6.42
C PRO A 175 11.36 22.68 6.66
N GLN A 176 11.12 23.63 7.56
CA GLN A 176 9.79 24.19 7.79
C GLN A 176 9.21 24.73 6.48
N ALA A 177 7.88 24.77 6.40
CA ALA A 177 7.22 25.39 5.26
C ALA A 177 7.64 26.86 5.14
N GLU A 178 7.75 27.36 3.91
CA GLU A 178 8.03 28.78 3.60
C GLU A 178 6.97 29.73 4.16
N ASN A 179 5.84 29.18 4.62
CA ASN A 179 4.73 29.85 5.27
C ASN A 179 4.12 30.97 4.40
N GLN A 180 3.77 30.63 3.15
CA GLN A 180 3.02 31.48 2.23
C GLN A 180 1.54 31.66 2.64
N GLY A 181 1.20 31.50 3.93
CA GLY A 181 -0.15 31.59 4.47
C GLY A 181 -0.98 30.29 4.36
N VAL A 182 -2.31 30.47 4.36
CA VAL A 182 -3.31 29.38 4.28
C VAL A 182 -3.71 29.16 2.82
N VAL A 183 -3.79 27.89 2.39
CA VAL A 183 -4.31 27.54 1.06
C VAL A 183 -5.45 26.53 1.16
N GLY A 184 -6.54 26.78 0.43
CA GLY A 184 -7.58 25.78 0.17
C GLY A 184 -7.23 24.97 -1.07
N VAL A 185 -7.40 23.65 -1.02
CA VAL A 185 -7.17 22.73 -2.14
C VAL A 185 -8.47 22.01 -2.49
N ASP A 186 -9.02 22.36 -3.64
CA ASP A 186 -10.14 21.63 -4.24
C ASP A 186 -9.60 20.53 -5.17
N LEU A 187 -10.09 19.30 -5.03
CA LEU A 187 -9.64 18.14 -5.82
C LEU A 187 -10.67 17.80 -6.88
N GLY A 188 -10.28 17.99 -8.14
CA GLY A 188 -11.15 17.78 -9.28
C GLY A 188 -10.89 16.48 -10.05
N VAL A 189 -11.82 16.17 -10.95
CA VAL A 189 -11.63 15.16 -12.01
C VAL A 189 -11.03 15.79 -13.28
N LEU A 190 -11.29 17.09 -13.48
CA LEU A 190 -10.72 17.88 -14.55
C LEU A 190 -9.29 18.32 -14.17
N ALA A 191 -9.12 19.29 -13.29
CA ALA A 191 -7.84 19.55 -12.66
C ALA A 191 -7.59 18.53 -11.54
N LEU A 192 -6.34 18.16 -11.27
CA LEU A 192 -6.01 17.32 -10.11
C LEU A 192 -6.23 18.10 -8.81
N ALA A 193 -5.84 19.37 -8.80
CA ALA A 193 -6.06 20.29 -7.71
C ALA A 193 -6.25 21.72 -8.22
N THR A 194 -7.15 22.48 -7.60
CA THR A 194 -7.30 23.93 -7.77
C THR A 194 -7.06 24.58 -6.42
N LEU A 195 -6.13 25.54 -6.36
CA LEU A 195 -5.78 26.23 -5.14
C LEU A 195 -6.63 27.50 -4.98
N SER A 196 -6.88 27.90 -3.74
CA SER A 196 -7.56 29.17 -3.41
C SER A 196 -6.79 30.41 -3.91
N THR A 197 -5.54 30.26 -4.30
CA THR A 197 -4.74 31.30 -4.97
C THR A 197 -5.08 31.47 -6.45
N GLY A 198 -5.95 30.63 -7.01
CA GLY A 198 -6.30 30.57 -8.44
C GLY A 198 -5.42 29.62 -9.27
N GLU A 199 -4.35 29.06 -8.68
CA GLU A 199 -3.47 28.12 -9.36
C GLU A 199 -4.19 26.79 -9.64
N THR A 200 -4.19 26.35 -10.90
CA THR A 200 -4.80 25.09 -11.33
C THR A 200 -3.73 24.08 -11.74
N ILE A 201 -3.73 22.92 -11.08
CA ILE A 201 -2.74 21.86 -11.28
C ILE A 201 -3.36 20.71 -12.06
N CYS A 202 -2.89 20.49 -13.27
CA CYS A 202 -3.36 19.41 -14.14
C CYS A 202 -2.84 18.04 -13.70
N GLY A 203 -3.74 17.05 -13.58
CA GLY A 203 -3.36 15.67 -13.30
C GLY A 203 -2.85 14.92 -14.53
N PRO A 204 -1.97 13.92 -14.36
CA PRO A 204 -1.39 13.17 -15.47
C PRO A 204 -2.39 12.29 -16.25
N ARG A 205 -3.59 12.04 -15.69
CA ARG A 205 -4.66 11.18 -16.25
C ARG A 205 -4.12 9.90 -16.95
N PRO A 206 -3.20 9.13 -16.33
CA PRO A 206 -2.46 8.08 -17.01
C PRO A 206 -3.36 6.93 -17.46
N HIS A 207 -4.44 6.63 -16.72
CA HIS A 207 -5.38 5.61 -17.14
C HIS A 207 -6.15 6.03 -18.39
N ARG A 208 -6.55 7.32 -18.52
CA ARG A 208 -7.19 7.82 -19.74
C ARG A 208 -6.24 7.71 -20.94
N ALA A 209 -4.99 8.16 -20.79
CA ALA A 209 -3.98 8.12 -21.85
C ALA A 209 -3.66 6.68 -22.31
N LEU A 210 -3.58 5.72 -21.38
CA LEU A 210 -3.20 4.34 -21.68
C LEU A 210 -4.40 3.41 -21.89
N LEU A 211 -5.64 3.92 -21.90
CA LEU A 211 -6.87 3.14 -21.93
C LEU A 211 -6.95 2.18 -23.13
N GLY A 212 -6.59 2.65 -24.32
CA GLY A 212 -6.59 1.82 -25.53
C GLY A 212 -5.66 0.62 -25.41
N ARG A 213 -4.49 0.80 -24.77
CA ARG A 213 -3.54 -0.29 -24.53
C ARG A 213 -4.04 -1.25 -23.44
N VAL A 214 -4.64 -0.72 -22.36
CA VAL A 214 -5.28 -1.53 -21.31
C VAL A 214 -6.37 -2.42 -21.91
N ARG A 215 -7.26 -1.87 -22.74
CA ARG A 215 -8.34 -2.63 -23.41
C ARG A 215 -7.80 -3.75 -24.30
N ARG A 216 -6.81 -3.45 -25.15
CA ARG A 216 -6.17 -4.44 -26.03
C ARG A 216 -5.51 -5.58 -25.23
N LEU A 217 -4.73 -5.25 -24.21
CA LEU A 217 -4.06 -6.24 -23.37
C LEU A 217 -5.07 -7.05 -22.54
N SER A 218 -6.13 -6.43 -22.03
CA SER A 218 -7.21 -7.12 -21.31
C SER A 218 -7.89 -8.16 -22.19
N ARG A 219 -8.26 -7.81 -23.43
CA ARG A 219 -8.82 -8.76 -24.42
C ARG A 219 -7.84 -9.89 -24.77
N SER A 220 -6.55 -9.59 -24.89
CA SER A 220 -5.51 -10.61 -25.13
C SER A 220 -5.39 -11.58 -23.95
N VAL A 221 -5.39 -11.08 -22.71
CA VAL A 221 -5.34 -11.90 -21.49
C VAL A 221 -6.57 -12.79 -21.35
N SER A 222 -7.75 -12.26 -21.68
CA SER A 222 -9.01 -12.99 -21.55
C SER A 222 -9.12 -14.18 -22.49
N ARG A 223 -8.49 -14.11 -23.68
CA ARG A 223 -8.48 -15.20 -24.67
C ARG A 223 -7.45 -16.29 -24.36
N LYS A 224 -6.55 -16.07 -23.40
CA LYS A 224 -5.51 -17.05 -23.04
C LYS A 224 -6.02 -18.02 -21.99
N VAL A 225 -5.59 -19.27 -22.11
CA VAL A 225 -5.87 -20.33 -21.14
C VAL A 225 -5.48 -19.87 -19.73
N LYS A 226 -6.38 -20.07 -18.78
CA LYS A 226 -6.20 -19.74 -17.37
C LYS A 226 -4.91 -20.41 -16.85
N ASP A 227 -4.14 -19.67 -16.07
CA ASP A 227 -2.87 -20.11 -15.45
C ASP A 227 -1.75 -20.56 -16.40
N SER A 228 -1.93 -20.41 -17.72
CA SER A 228 -0.85 -20.66 -18.69
C SER A 228 0.32 -19.69 -18.54
N ALA A 229 1.54 -20.14 -18.87
CA ALA A 229 2.73 -19.29 -18.89
C ALA A 229 2.54 -18.05 -19.78
N ASN A 230 1.83 -18.18 -20.90
CA ASN A 230 1.53 -17.07 -21.82
C ASN A 230 0.57 -16.03 -21.23
N ARG A 231 -0.31 -16.44 -20.30
CA ARG A 231 -1.18 -15.54 -19.54
C ARG A 231 -0.39 -14.81 -18.45
N HIS A 232 0.53 -15.50 -17.77
CA HIS A 232 1.43 -14.88 -16.79
C HIS A 232 2.44 -13.91 -17.41
N LYS A 233 2.90 -14.17 -18.64
CA LYS A 233 3.73 -13.26 -19.44
C LYS A 233 2.98 -12.01 -19.91
N ALA A 234 1.65 -11.95 -19.75
CA ALA A 234 0.89 -10.84 -20.28
C ALA A 234 1.20 -9.53 -19.52
N THR A 235 1.64 -8.53 -20.28
CA THR A 235 2.11 -7.21 -19.84
C THR A 235 1.03 -6.34 -19.18
N LEU A 236 -0.18 -6.86 -18.96
CA LEU A 236 -1.27 -6.10 -18.36
C LEU A 236 -0.93 -5.67 -16.92
N ALA A 237 -0.34 -6.56 -16.12
CA ALA A 237 0.13 -6.23 -14.78
C ALA A 237 1.22 -5.14 -14.81
N HIS A 238 2.10 -5.17 -15.82
CA HIS A 238 3.15 -4.16 -15.99
C HIS A 238 2.55 -2.80 -16.35
N LEU A 239 1.54 -2.78 -17.23
CA LEU A 239 0.85 -1.56 -17.61
C LEU A 239 0.10 -0.94 -16.43
N HIS A 240 -0.62 -1.75 -15.64
CA HIS A 240 -1.27 -1.26 -14.43
C HIS A 240 -0.27 -0.76 -13.39
N ALA A 241 0.87 -1.44 -13.21
CA ALA A 241 1.94 -0.96 -12.35
C ALA A 241 2.50 0.39 -12.82
N ARG A 242 2.68 0.58 -14.14
CA ARG A 242 3.10 1.86 -14.73
C ARG A 242 2.08 2.97 -14.50
N ILE A 243 0.79 2.70 -14.75
CA ILE A 243 -0.29 3.67 -14.49
C ILE A 243 -0.29 4.11 -13.02
N ALA A 244 -0.18 3.14 -12.10
CA ALA A 244 -0.13 3.41 -10.67
C ALA A 244 1.11 4.24 -10.29
N ALA A 245 2.29 3.95 -10.88
CA ALA A 245 3.51 4.69 -10.62
C ALA A 245 3.45 6.15 -11.11
N ILE A 246 2.91 6.39 -12.31
CA ILE A 246 2.72 7.76 -12.84
C ILE A 246 1.79 8.57 -11.94
N ARG A 247 0.66 7.98 -11.53
CA ARG A 247 -0.28 8.63 -10.61
C ARG A 247 0.39 8.94 -9.26
N LEU A 248 1.13 7.98 -8.71
CA LEU A 248 1.79 8.15 -7.42
C LEU A 248 2.88 9.23 -7.45
N ASP A 249 3.65 9.30 -8.53
CA ASP A 249 4.66 10.34 -8.75
C ASP A 249 4.04 11.75 -8.77
N ALA A 250 2.96 11.95 -9.53
CA ALA A 250 2.26 13.23 -9.57
C ALA A 250 1.70 13.63 -8.19
N LEU A 251 1.08 12.69 -7.46
CA LEU A 251 0.58 12.96 -6.11
C LEU A 251 1.71 13.31 -5.14
N HIS A 252 2.86 12.63 -5.23
CA HIS A 252 4.01 12.96 -4.39
C HIS A 252 4.56 14.34 -4.70
N LYS A 253 4.72 14.70 -5.97
CA LYS A 253 5.19 16.03 -6.38
C LYS A 253 4.25 17.13 -5.89
N LEU A 254 2.95 16.97 -6.14
CA LEU A 254 1.93 17.91 -5.69
C LEU A 254 1.94 18.09 -4.17
N THR A 255 1.85 17.00 -3.40
CA THR A 255 1.83 17.09 -1.93
C THR A 255 3.14 17.62 -1.34
N SER A 256 4.29 17.33 -1.97
CA SER A 256 5.57 17.90 -1.57
C SER A 256 5.67 19.40 -1.86
N ASP A 257 5.12 19.86 -2.98
CA ASP A 257 5.09 21.29 -3.30
C ASP A 257 4.19 22.06 -2.33
N LEU A 258 2.96 21.57 -2.12
CA LEU A 258 2.01 22.19 -1.21
C LEU A 258 2.55 22.32 0.22
N THR A 259 3.10 21.23 0.76
CA THR A 259 3.63 21.22 2.14
C THR A 259 4.93 22.00 2.30
N ARG A 260 5.66 22.26 1.20
CA ARG A 260 6.83 23.16 1.21
C ARG A 260 6.40 24.62 1.24
N ARG A 261 5.37 24.99 0.48
CA ARG A 261 4.93 26.39 0.32
C ARG A 261 4.03 26.86 1.47
N PHE A 262 3.10 26.02 1.91
CA PHE A 262 2.02 26.42 2.82
C PHE A 262 2.12 25.69 4.15
N HIS A 263 2.01 26.44 5.24
CA HIS A 263 1.97 25.88 6.58
C HIS A 263 0.60 25.25 6.87
N THR A 264 -0.48 25.93 6.50
CA THR A 264 -1.86 25.49 6.78
C THR A 264 -2.57 25.20 5.46
N ILE A 265 -3.05 23.97 5.30
CA ILE A 265 -3.65 23.48 4.05
C ILE A 265 -5.06 22.98 4.32
N GLY A 266 -6.05 23.67 3.79
CA GLY A 266 -7.46 23.27 3.81
C GLY A 266 -7.76 22.27 2.68
N ILE A 267 -8.41 21.15 2.98
CA ILE A 267 -8.89 20.17 1.99
C ILE A 267 -10.35 19.81 2.26
N GLU A 268 -11.09 19.45 1.22
CA GLU A 268 -12.46 18.99 1.38
C GLU A 268 -12.56 17.54 1.90
N ASN A 269 -13.58 17.24 2.70
CA ASN A 269 -13.90 15.88 3.13
C ASN A 269 -14.63 15.09 2.02
N LEU A 270 -13.90 14.67 1.00
CA LEU A 270 -14.45 13.87 -0.09
C LEU A 270 -14.80 12.44 0.34
N ASN A 271 -16.06 12.03 0.12
CA ASN A 271 -16.48 10.62 0.26
C ASN A 271 -16.04 9.80 -0.95
N VAL A 272 -14.73 9.57 -1.06
CA VAL A 272 -14.10 8.82 -2.16
C VAL A 272 -14.75 7.43 -2.33
N LYS A 273 -15.11 6.76 -1.22
CA LYS A 273 -15.80 5.47 -1.26
C LYS A 273 -17.16 5.56 -1.95
N GLY A 274 -17.93 6.60 -1.65
CA GLY A 274 -19.21 6.88 -2.30
C GLY A 274 -19.05 7.25 -3.77
N MET A 275 -18.12 8.15 -4.08
CA MET A 275 -17.94 8.65 -5.45
C MET A 275 -17.46 7.54 -6.40
N VAL A 276 -16.62 6.60 -5.93
CA VAL A 276 -16.18 5.43 -6.72
C VAL A 276 -17.31 4.42 -6.97
N LYS A 277 -18.43 4.47 -6.24
CA LYS A 277 -19.61 3.65 -6.56
C LYS A 277 -20.34 4.16 -7.81
N ASN A 278 -20.23 5.44 -8.15
CA ASN A 278 -20.77 5.98 -9.40
C ASN A 278 -19.93 5.47 -10.59
N ARG A 279 -20.48 4.52 -11.35
CA ARG A 279 -19.76 3.84 -12.45
C ARG A 279 -19.29 4.78 -13.57
N HIS A 280 -19.92 5.94 -13.75
CA HIS A 280 -19.52 6.92 -14.77
C HIS A 280 -18.25 7.68 -14.37
N LEU A 281 -18.12 8.02 -13.08
CA LEU A 281 -17.00 8.81 -12.55
C LEU A 281 -15.90 7.95 -11.91
N ALA A 282 -16.20 6.70 -11.55
CA ALA A 282 -15.31 5.81 -10.80
C ALA A 282 -13.89 5.72 -11.40
N ARG A 283 -13.80 5.62 -12.72
CA ARG A 283 -12.51 5.53 -13.42
C ARG A 283 -11.70 6.81 -13.27
N SER A 284 -12.33 7.95 -13.52
CA SER A 284 -11.65 9.24 -13.51
C SER A 284 -11.24 9.63 -12.09
N ILE A 285 -12.09 9.35 -11.10
CA ILE A 285 -11.77 9.52 -9.67
C ILE A 285 -10.62 8.60 -9.24
N ALA A 286 -10.66 7.32 -9.66
CA ALA A 286 -9.58 6.40 -9.38
C ALA A 286 -8.27 6.86 -10.03
N ASP A 287 -8.30 7.53 -11.18
CA ASP A 287 -7.12 8.07 -11.86
C ASP A 287 -6.49 9.25 -11.09
N MET A 288 -7.27 9.97 -10.28
CA MET A 288 -6.79 11.08 -9.45
C MET A 288 -6.28 10.65 -8.08
N GLY A 289 -6.85 9.59 -7.48
CA GLY A 289 -6.30 9.00 -6.25
C GLY A 289 -6.47 9.87 -5.00
N PHE A 290 -7.62 10.54 -4.85
CA PHE A 290 -7.93 11.47 -3.74
C PHE A 290 -7.62 10.95 -2.34
N PHE A 291 -7.91 9.67 -2.05
CA PHE A 291 -7.56 9.07 -0.76
C PHE A 291 -6.05 9.07 -0.51
N GLU A 292 -5.27 8.72 -1.54
CA GLU A 292 -3.81 8.68 -1.45
C GLU A 292 -3.23 10.10 -1.39
N PHE A 293 -3.83 11.06 -2.08
CA PHE A 293 -3.48 12.49 -1.94
C PHE A 293 -3.59 12.94 -0.49
N ARG A 294 -4.77 12.76 0.14
CA ARG A 294 -5.01 13.15 1.53
C ARG A 294 -4.01 12.48 2.48
N ARG A 295 -3.87 11.15 2.36
CA ARG A 295 -2.92 10.37 3.18
C ARG A 295 -1.50 10.91 3.06
N GLN A 296 -1.07 11.28 1.84
CA GLN A 296 0.26 11.82 1.60
C GLN A 296 0.45 13.23 2.14
N LEU A 297 -0.56 14.08 1.96
CA LEU A 297 -0.56 15.45 2.43
C LEU A 297 -0.44 15.48 3.96
N GLU A 298 -1.25 14.67 4.67
CA GLU A 298 -1.27 14.58 6.13
C GLU A 298 0.11 14.24 6.70
N TYR A 299 0.76 13.15 6.22
CA TYR A 299 2.07 12.79 6.79
C TYR A 299 3.17 13.78 6.40
N LYS A 300 3.14 14.37 5.19
CA LYS A 300 4.18 15.33 4.76
C LYS A 300 4.04 16.68 5.46
N ALA A 301 2.82 17.12 5.71
CA ALA A 301 2.57 18.32 6.51
C ALA A 301 3.13 18.13 7.92
N ALA A 302 2.81 17.00 8.57
CA ALA A 302 3.34 16.65 9.88
C ALA A 302 4.89 16.61 9.90
N MET A 303 5.53 16.15 8.83
CA MET A 303 7.00 16.15 8.70
C MET A 303 7.63 17.55 8.55
N ARG A 304 6.85 18.58 8.21
CA ARG A 304 7.31 19.97 8.08
C ARG A 304 6.76 20.89 9.17
N GLY A 305 6.07 20.32 10.16
CA GLY A 305 5.36 21.06 11.21
C GLY A 305 4.05 21.73 10.76
N GLY A 306 3.64 21.52 9.51
CA GLY A 306 2.41 22.10 8.95
C GLY A 306 1.14 21.35 9.38
N GLN A 307 0.00 22.00 9.18
CA GLN A 307 -1.32 21.50 9.54
C GLN A 307 -2.21 21.29 8.31
N VAL A 308 -2.89 20.15 8.26
CA VAL A 308 -3.96 19.88 7.29
C VAL A 308 -5.30 20.04 7.98
N VAL A 309 -6.12 20.97 7.51
CA VAL A 309 -7.48 21.21 7.99
C VAL A 309 -8.44 20.57 7.01
N VAL A 310 -9.28 19.66 7.50
CA VAL A 310 -10.29 19.01 6.67
C VAL A 310 -11.61 19.76 6.86
N ALA A 311 -12.05 20.47 5.84
CA ALA A 311 -13.32 21.17 5.85
C ALA A 311 -14.48 20.17 5.96
N ASP A 312 -15.51 20.55 6.71
CA ASP A 312 -16.62 19.66 6.98
C ASP A 312 -17.39 19.33 5.71
N ARG A 313 -17.96 18.14 5.63
CA ARG A 313 -18.52 17.60 4.37
C ARG A 313 -19.77 18.36 3.89
N PHE A 314 -20.44 19.05 4.80
CA PHE A 314 -21.62 19.87 4.55
C PHE A 314 -21.29 21.36 4.46
N PHE A 315 -20.00 21.73 4.52
CA PHE A 315 -19.58 23.08 4.27
C PHE A 315 -19.88 23.43 2.82
N ALA A 316 -20.66 24.48 2.59
CA ALA A 316 -21.19 24.84 1.29
C ALA A 316 -20.14 25.53 0.41
N SER A 317 -18.91 25.01 0.33
CA SER A 317 -17.75 25.63 -0.35
C SER A 317 -18.06 26.01 -1.81
N SER A 318 -18.76 25.12 -2.53
CA SER A 318 -19.10 25.33 -3.94
C SER A 318 -20.36 26.18 -4.16
N LYS A 319 -21.17 26.39 -3.13
CA LYS A 319 -22.44 27.14 -3.19
C LYS A 319 -22.31 28.54 -2.59
N MET A 320 -21.29 28.77 -1.78
CA MET A 320 -21.08 30.01 -1.06
C MET A 320 -20.18 30.94 -1.88
N CYS A 321 -20.67 32.14 -2.17
CA CYS A 321 -19.88 33.18 -2.83
C CYS A 321 -18.71 33.58 -1.91
N SER A 322 -17.49 33.48 -2.42
CA SER A 322 -16.27 33.86 -1.68
C SER A 322 -16.22 35.35 -1.33
N THR A 323 -16.93 36.20 -2.08
CA THR A 323 -16.94 37.66 -1.89
C THR A 323 -18.00 38.12 -0.89
N CYS A 324 -19.19 37.51 -0.88
CA CYS A 324 -20.32 38.01 -0.09
C CYS A 324 -20.95 36.99 0.87
N GLY A 325 -20.46 35.75 0.91
CA GLY A 325 -20.98 34.70 1.82
C GLY A 325 -22.37 34.16 1.47
N HIS A 326 -22.99 34.65 0.39
CA HIS A 326 -24.30 34.16 -0.04
C HIS A 326 -24.21 32.71 -0.53
N THR A 327 -25.08 31.84 -0.01
CA THR A 327 -25.10 30.41 -0.33
C THR A 327 -26.25 30.08 -1.28
N LEU A 328 -25.92 29.58 -2.47
CA LEU A 328 -26.89 29.10 -3.46
C LEU A 328 -27.57 27.82 -2.98
N ASN A 329 -28.90 27.74 -3.12
CA ASN A 329 -29.64 26.52 -2.81
C ASN A 329 -29.29 25.37 -3.77
N GLU A 330 -29.09 25.67 -5.06
CA GLU A 330 -28.70 24.73 -6.10
C GLU A 330 -27.61 25.34 -7.02
N LEU A 331 -26.72 24.49 -7.54
CA LEU A 331 -25.71 24.90 -8.53
C LEU A 331 -26.38 25.00 -9.91
N PRO A 332 -26.05 26.02 -10.74
CA PRO A 332 -26.59 26.11 -12.09
C PRO A 332 -26.20 24.88 -12.93
N PRO A 333 -27.08 24.46 -13.87
CA PRO A 333 -26.97 23.20 -14.61
C PRO A 333 -25.72 23.08 -15.50
#